data_AF-A0A964HH68-F1
#
_entry.id   AF-A0A964HH68-F1
#
_cell.length_a   1.000
_cell.length_b   1.000
_cell.length_c   1.000
_cell.angle_alpha   90.00
_cell.angle_beta   90.00
_cell.angle_gamma   90.00
#
_symmetry.space_group_name_H-M   'P 1'
#
loop_
_entity.id
_entity.type
_entity.pdbx_description
1 polymer ?
#
loop_
_entity_poly.entity_id
_entity_poly.type
_entity_poly.pdbx_seq_one_letter_code
_entity_poly.pdbx_strand_id
1 'polypeptide(L)'
;MRYPCSQQTDLDELIGEEALVAGHFEFRYGPLAEAMRRNEVLVLENSACLSQLMRAKIQTLTDRLFIAETEERIPRGDKFRLIMG
;
A
#
# COMPACT_ATOMS: atom_id res chain seq x y z
N MET A 1 0.81 -3.23 11.08
CA MET A 1 0.21 -1.92 10.77
C MET A 1 -1.32 -2.00 10.68
N ARG A 2 -2.02 -0.90 11.01
CA ARG A 2 -3.46 -0.71 10.75
C ARG A 2 -3.64 0.59 9.97
N TYR A 3 -4.56 0.61 9.01
CA TYR A 3 -4.83 1.78 8.17
C TYR A 3 -6.34 1.98 8.00
N PRO A 4 -6.92 3.12 8.42
CA PRO A 4 -8.33 3.40 8.24
C PRO A 4 -8.62 3.85 6.80
N CYS A 5 -9.34 3.03 6.04
CA CYS A 5 -9.79 3.39 4.71
C CYS A 5 -10.95 4.39 4.75
N SER A 6 -10.99 5.25 3.73
CA SER A 6 -12.11 6.15 3.45
C SER A 6 -12.66 5.90 2.04
N GLN A 7 -13.72 6.60 1.65
CA GLN A 7 -14.19 6.59 0.25
C GLN A 7 -13.20 7.24 -0.73
N GLN A 8 -12.27 8.05 -0.22
CA GLN A 8 -11.24 8.73 -1.01
C GLN A 8 -9.96 7.91 -1.11
N THR A 9 -9.85 6.81 -0.36
CA THR A 9 -8.64 5.99 -0.38
C THR A 9 -8.43 5.34 -1.74
N ASP A 10 -7.24 5.58 -2.30
CA ASP A 10 -6.83 5.10 -3.61
C ASP A 10 -5.52 4.29 -3.55
N LEU A 11 -4.98 3.94 -4.72
CA LEU A 11 -3.76 3.15 -4.79
C LEU A 11 -2.51 3.98 -4.53
N ASP A 12 -2.49 5.25 -4.89
CA ASP A 12 -1.33 6.13 -4.69
C ASP A 12 -1.13 6.36 -3.19
N GLU A 13 -2.22 6.56 -2.45
CA GLU A 13 -2.19 6.60 -0.98
C GLU A 13 -1.66 5.28 -0.39
N LEU A 14 -2.15 4.12 -0.86
CA LEU A 14 -1.79 2.81 -0.31
C LEU A 14 -0.37 2.35 -0.68
N ILE A 15 0.08 2.61 -1.90
CA ILE A 15 1.39 2.19 -2.43
C ILE A 15 2.45 3.22 -2.07
N GLY A 16 2.14 4.50 -2.20
CA GLY A 16 3.05 5.61 -2.05
C GLY A 16 3.04 6.51 -3.27
N GLU A 17 3.47 7.74 -3.05
CA GLU A 17 3.48 8.82 -4.03
C GLU A 17 4.75 9.65 -3.86
N GLU A 18 5.14 10.33 -4.93
CA GLU A 18 6.21 11.33 -4.88
C GLU A 18 5.70 12.61 -4.21
N ALA A 19 6.42 13.08 -3.20
CA ALA A 19 6.07 14.27 -2.45
C ALA A 19 7.22 15.28 -2.48
N LEU A 20 6.89 16.57 -2.56
CA LEU A 20 7.88 17.64 -2.43
C LEU A 20 8.18 17.87 -0.95
N VAL A 21 9.38 17.48 -0.52
CA VAL A 21 9.86 17.63 0.85
C VAL A 21 11.08 18.55 0.82
N ALA A 22 11.04 19.65 1.57
CA ALA A 22 12.17 20.60 1.69
C ALA A 22 12.82 20.99 0.35
N GLY A 23 12.02 21.18 -0.70
CA GLY A 23 12.49 21.64 -2.02
C GLY A 23 13.05 20.55 -2.95
N HIS A 24 12.94 19.27 -2.59
CA HIS A 24 13.26 18.14 -3.47
C HIS A 24 12.14 17.11 -3.45
N PHE A 25 12.06 16.32 -4.52
CA PHE A 25 11.07 15.25 -4.61
C PHE A 25 11.60 14.00 -3.90
N GLU A 26 10.80 13.45 -2.99
CA GLU A 26 11.07 12.20 -2.29
C GLU A 26 9.86 11.27 -2.45
N PHE A 27 10.13 9.98 -2.71
CA PHE A 27 9.06 8.98 -2.73
C PHE A 27 8.68 8.57 -1.30
N ARG A 28 7.41 8.79 -0.93
CA ARG A 28 6.85 8.41 0.36
C ARG A 28 6.02 7.14 0.21
N TYR A 29 6.51 6.04 0.76
CA TYR A 29 5.81 4.75 0.77
C TYR A 29 4.49 4.85 1.52
N GLY A 30 3.45 4.31 0.90
CA GLY A 30 2.14 4.12 1.53
C GLY A 30 2.11 2.88 2.42
N PRO A 31 1.02 2.68 3.19
CA PRO A 31 0.89 1.60 4.17
C PRO A 31 1.02 0.19 3.57
N LEU A 32 0.56 -0.04 2.34
CA LEU A 32 0.72 -1.34 1.67
C LEU A 32 2.17 -1.63 1.36
N ALA A 33 2.87 -0.69 0.70
CA ALA A 33 4.26 -0.87 0.37
C ALA A 33 5.13 -0.97 1.63
N GLU A 34 4.87 -0.12 2.63
CA GLU A 34 5.61 -0.13 3.89
C GLU A 34 5.43 -1.46 4.65
N ALA A 35 4.21 -1.97 4.75
CA ALA A 35 3.96 -3.26 5.38
C ALA A 35 4.60 -4.44 4.63
N MET A 36 4.59 -4.41 3.29
CA MET A 36 5.28 -5.41 2.47
C MET A 36 6.80 -5.36 2.68
N ARG A 37 7.41 -4.17 2.65
CA ARG A 37 8.86 -3.96 2.88
C ARG A 37 9.29 -4.41 4.28
N ARG A 38 8.46 -4.13 5.29
CA ARG A 38 8.70 -4.54 6.68
C ARG A 38 8.31 -5.98 6.97
N ASN A 39 7.74 -6.70 5.99
CA ASN A 39 7.27 -8.07 6.12
C ASN A 39 6.33 -8.24 7.33
N GLU A 40 5.36 -7.33 7.49
CA GLU A 40 4.43 -7.33 8.61
C GLU A 40 2.97 -7.41 8.15
N VAL A 41 2.05 -7.61 9.10
CA VAL A 41 0.62 -7.67 8.81
C VAL A 41 0.07 -6.26 8.61
N LEU A 42 -0.67 -6.03 7.53
CA LEU A 42 -1.48 -4.84 7.31
C LEU A 42 -2.96 -5.14 7.48
N VAL A 43 -3.63 -4.38 8.33
CA VAL A 43 -5.11 -4.37 8.42
C VAL A 43 -5.62 -3.10 7.78
N LEU A 44 -6.39 -3.23 6.70
CA LEU A 44 -7.17 -2.13 6.13
C LEU A 44 -8.51 -2.08 6.86
N GLU A 45 -8.65 -1.16 7.82
CA GLU A 45 -9.88 -0.96 8.58
C GLU A 45 -10.91 -0.21 7.74
N ASN A 46 -12.20 -0.48 7.95
CA ASN A 46 -13.28 0.12 7.14
C ASN A 46 -13.10 -0.16 5.64
N SER A 47 -12.55 -1.31 5.28
CA SER A 47 -12.30 -1.70 3.89
C SER A 47 -13.60 -1.81 3.06
N ALA A 48 -14.76 -1.86 3.73
CA ALA A 48 -16.08 -1.73 3.13
C ALA A 48 -16.30 -0.39 2.40
N CYS A 49 -15.60 0.69 2.79
CA CYS A 49 -15.65 1.99 2.12
C CYS A 49 -15.01 1.97 0.71
N LEU A 50 -14.12 1.01 0.46
CA LEU A 50 -13.48 0.85 -0.84
C LEU A 50 -14.47 0.24 -1.85
N SER A 51 -14.31 0.54 -3.13
CA SER A 51 -15.06 -0.15 -4.18
C SER A 51 -14.64 -1.62 -4.30
N GLN A 52 -15.51 -2.48 -4.82
CA GLN A 52 -15.16 -3.88 -5.07
C GLN A 52 -13.95 -4.01 -6.01
N LEU A 53 -13.87 -3.15 -7.02
CA LEU A 53 -12.73 -3.08 -7.94
C LEU A 53 -11.44 -2.71 -7.20
N MET A 54 -11.50 -1.72 -6.29
CA MET A 54 -10.34 -1.31 -5.50
C MET A 54 -9.82 -2.46 -4.63
N ARG A 55 -10.72 -3.15 -3.92
CA ARG A 55 -10.34 -4.33 -3.11
C ARG A 55 -9.69 -5.43 -3.95
N ALA A 56 -10.21 -5.70 -5.16
CA ALA A 56 -9.61 -6.67 -6.07
C ALA A 56 -8.21 -6.24 -6.53
N LYS A 57 -8.02 -4.96 -6.92
CA LYS A 57 -6.71 -4.42 -7.28
C LYS A 57 -5.69 -4.58 -6.14
N ILE A 58 -6.07 -4.18 -4.93
CA ILE A 58 -5.20 -4.32 -3.74
C ILE A 58 -4.79 -5.78 -3.55
N GLN A 59 -5.73 -6.73 -3.65
CA GLN A 59 -5.41 -8.16 -3.54
C GLN A 59 -4.38 -8.62 -4.58
N THR A 60 -4.48 -8.16 -5.83
CA THR A 60 -3.51 -8.54 -6.88
C THR A 60 -2.09 -8.02 -6.62
N LEU A 61 -1.95 -6.90 -5.90
CA LEU A 61 -0.66 -6.31 -5.57
C LEU A 61 0.08 -7.03 -4.42
N THR A 62 -0.62 -7.88 -3.64
CA THR A 62 -0.04 -8.51 -2.45
C THR A 62 0.97 -9.62 -2.74
N ASP A 63 1.04 -10.13 -3.96
CA ASP A 63 2.01 -11.17 -4.38
C ASP A 63 3.38 -10.58 -4.69
N ARG A 64 3.38 -9.45 -5.40
CA ARG A 64 4.56 -8.67 -5.74
C ARG A 64 4.14 -7.24 -6.06
N LEU A 65 4.90 -6.30 -5.55
CA LEU A 65 4.73 -4.89 -5.82
C LEU A 65 5.99 -4.37 -6.51
N PHE A 66 5.82 -3.69 -7.63
CA PHE A 66 6.90 -2.95 -8.28
C PHE A 66 6.55 -1.47 -8.24
N ILE A 67 7.46 -0.67 -7.69
CA ILE A 67 7.33 0.79 -7.59
C ILE A 67 8.34 1.38 -8.57
N ALA A 68 7.85 2.08 -9.58
CA ALA A 68 8.69 2.54 -10.69
C ALA A 68 9.60 3.70 -10.27
N GLU A 69 9.07 4.59 -9.42
CA GLU A 69 9.70 5.79 -8.89
C GLU A 69 10.99 5.48 -8.12
N THR A 70 11.05 4.32 -7.48
CA THR A 70 12.20 3.86 -6.68
C THR A 70 12.93 2.67 -7.32
N GLU A 71 12.46 2.21 -8.47
CA GLU A 71 12.85 0.96 -9.14
C GLU A 71 12.82 -0.28 -8.20
N GLU A 72 12.05 -0.22 -7.12
CA GLU A 72 12.02 -1.25 -6.08
C GLU A 72 11.02 -2.37 -6.44
N ARG A 73 11.48 -3.62 -6.32
CA ARG A 73 10.63 -4.82 -6.38
C ARG A 73 10.48 -5.37 -4.98
N ILE A 74 9.26 -5.33 -4.45
CA ILE A 74 8.92 -5.81 -3.12
C ILE A 74 8.13 -7.12 -3.29
N PRO A 75 8.78 -8.30 -3.14
CA PRO A 75 8.06 -9.56 -3.18
C PRO A 75 7.21 -9.71 -1.91
N ARG A 76 6.20 -10.59 -1.97
CA ARG A 76 5.50 -11.01 -0.76
C ARG A 76 6.45 -11.71 0.20
N GLY A 77 6.63 -11.14 1.39
CA GLY A 77 7.37 -11.80 2.45
C GLY A 77 6.54 -12.85 3.21
N ASP A 78 7.22 -13.80 3.85
CA ASP A 78 6.58 -14.95 4.53
C ASP A 78 5.62 -14.56 5.66
N LYS A 79 5.88 -13.41 6.30
CA LYS A 79 5.11 -12.88 7.44
C LYS A 79 4.08 -11.85 6.99
N PHE A 80 4.20 -11.29 5.79
CA PHE A 80 3.24 -10.33 5.25
C PHE A 80 1.86 -10.98 5.09
N ARG A 81 0.85 -10.32 5.63
CA ARG A 81 -0.57 -10.66 5.43
C ARG A 81 -1.36 -9.38 5.27
N LEU A 82 -2.26 -9.36 4.31
CA LEU A 82 -3.27 -8.32 4.17
C LEU A 82 -4.59 -8.83 4.77
N ILE A 83 -5.16 -8.05 5.69
CA ILE A 83 -6.47 -8.32 6.29
C ILE A 83 -7.40 -7.17 5.91
N MET A 84 -8.56 -7.51 5.36
CA MET A 84 -9.63 -6.56 5.03
C MET A 84 -10.61 -6.56 6.20
N GLY A 85 -10.63 -5.47 6.97
CA GLY A 85 -11.47 -5.30 8.16
C GLY A 85 -12.51 -4.21 8.03
#